data_AF-A0A521CQG9-F1
#
_entry.id   AF-A0A521CQG9-F1
#
_cell.length_a   1.000
_cell.length_b   1.000
_cell.length_c   1.000
_cell.angle_alpha   90.00
_cell.angle_beta   90.00
_cell.angle_gamma   90.00
#
_symmetry.space_group_name_H-M   'P 1'
#
loop_
_entity.id
_entity.type
_entity.pdbx_description
1 polymer ?
#
loop_
_entity_poly.entity_id
_entity_poly.type
_entity_poly.pdbx_seq_one_letter_code
_entity_poly.pdbx_strand_id
1 'polypeptide(L)'
;MNDVFKNIFISLGIAFILVAIQTSVNSEYLNEFLKNNLITLLVALLAINSATLGIILTKLRDLIDKNSSANFLQTKNEMLLSIKEQIGLIAFSVVVMLLKYSHLYNSICIKDYFIDTIIIGIFVYAILILYDTAKSVFLLLDL
;
A
#
# COMPACT_ATOMS: atom_id res chain seq x y z
N MET A 1 8.11 11.93 5.89
CA MET A 1 7.39 11.52 7.12
C MET A 1 5.96 12.04 7.16
N ASN A 2 5.70 13.33 6.90
CA ASN A 2 4.32 13.85 6.84
C ASN A 2 3.43 13.12 5.82
N ASP A 3 3.98 12.73 4.66
CA ASP A 3 3.19 12.06 3.63
C ASP A 3 2.81 10.62 3.98
N VAL A 4 3.66 9.91 4.75
CA VAL A 4 3.38 8.55 5.26
C VAL A 4 2.16 8.57 6.18
N PHE A 5 2.16 9.46 7.17
CA PHE A 5 1.02 9.61 8.08
C PHE A 5 -0.24 10.03 7.33
N LYS A 6 -0.12 10.97 6.40
CA LYS A 6 -1.23 11.38 5.54
C LYS A 6 -1.81 10.20 4.77
N ASN A 7 -0.98 9.35 4.16
CA ASN A 7 -1.42 8.17 3.43
C ASN A 7 -2.08 7.13 4.34
N ILE A 8 -1.61 6.96 5.58
CA ILE A 8 -2.29 6.14 6.60
C ILE A 8 -3.69 6.68 6.89
N PHE A 9 -3.83 7.98 7.16
CA PHE A 9 -5.15 8.55 7.46
C PHE A 9 -6.11 8.51 6.27
N ILE A 10 -5.62 8.79 5.06
CA ILE A 10 -6.42 8.71 3.84
C ILE A 10 -6.88 7.27 3.60
N SER A 11 -5.98 6.29 3.70
CA SER A 11 -6.33 4.88 3.48
C SER A 11 -7.31 4.37 4.52
N LEU A 12 -7.15 4.71 5.80
CA LEU A 12 -8.12 4.38 6.85
C LEU A 12 -9.46 5.07 6.66
N GLY A 13 -9.47 6.34 6.21
CA GLY A 13 -10.71 7.07 5.90
C GLY A 13 -11.48 6.41 4.75
N ILE A 14 -10.80 6.07 3.66
CA ILE A 14 -11.41 5.35 2.53
C ILE A 14 -11.90 3.97 2.98
N ALA A 15 -11.11 3.24 3.77
CA ALA A 15 -11.50 1.93 4.27
C ALA A 15 -12.73 1.99 5.17
N PHE A 16 -12.79 2.98 6.07
CA PHE A 16 -13.97 3.19 6.92
C PHE A 16 -15.22 3.44 6.09
N ILE A 17 -15.13 4.25 5.03
CA ILE A 17 -16.24 4.49 4.10
C ILE A 17 -16.65 3.19 3.40
N LEU A 18 -15.70 2.38 2.94
CA LEU A 18 -15.99 1.10 2.29
C LEU A 18 -16.68 0.11 3.25
N VAL A 19 -16.23 0.04 4.50
CA VAL A 19 -16.90 -0.77 5.53
C VAL A 19 -18.31 -0.22 5.81
N ALA A 20 -18.49 1.09 5.93
CA ALA A 20 -19.81 1.67 6.13
C ALA A 20 -20.76 1.33 4.97
N ILE A 21 -20.28 1.42 3.72
CA ILE A 21 -21.04 1.06 2.53
C ILE A 21 -21.40 -0.44 2.56
N GLN A 22 -20.43 -1.33 2.77
CA GLN A 22 -20.67 -2.77 2.75
C GLN A 22 -21.68 -3.20 3.83
N THR A 23 -21.60 -2.61 5.02
CA THR A 23 -22.57 -2.85 6.10
C THR A 23 -23.95 -2.30 5.74
N SER A 24 -24.04 -1.12 5.12
CA SER A 24 -25.33 -0.52 4.71
C SER A 24 -26.05 -1.35 3.66
N VAL A 25 -25.31 -2.07 2.81
CA VAL A 25 -25.86 -2.96 1.77
C VAL A 25 -25.86 -4.44 2.19
N ASN A 26 -25.49 -4.76 3.43
CA ASN A 26 -25.32 -6.14 3.94
C ASN A 26 -24.48 -7.05 3.01
N SER A 27 -23.35 -6.54 2.52
CA SER A 27 -22.43 -7.28 1.64
C SER A 27 -21.16 -7.69 2.38
N GLU A 28 -20.80 -8.97 2.26
CA GLU A 28 -19.53 -9.51 2.76
C GLU A 28 -18.47 -9.67 1.66
N TYR A 29 -18.79 -9.27 0.43
CA TYR A 29 -17.98 -9.53 -0.76
C TYR A 29 -16.51 -9.09 -0.59
N LEU A 30 -16.29 -7.85 -0.15
CA LEU A 30 -14.93 -7.31 -0.01
C LEU A 30 -14.16 -8.01 1.11
N ASN A 31 -14.83 -8.33 2.21
CA ASN A 31 -14.23 -9.06 3.33
C ASN A 31 -13.80 -10.48 2.90
N GLU A 32 -14.65 -11.22 2.20
CA GLU A 32 -14.31 -12.56 1.68
C GLU A 32 -13.21 -12.50 0.62
N PHE A 33 -13.29 -11.52 -0.29
CA PHE A 33 -12.27 -11.32 -1.31
C PHE A 33 -10.89 -11.06 -0.70
N LEU A 34 -10.80 -10.13 0.25
CA LEU A 34 -9.53 -9.80 0.91
C LEU A 34 -9.05 -10.91 1.85
N LYS A 35 -9.96 -11.63 2.53
CA LYS A 35 -9.61 -12.82 3.32
C LYS A 35 -8.81 -13.83 2.49
N ASN A 36 -9.24 -14.06 1.25
CA ASN A 36 -8.66 -15.09 0.40
C ASN A 36 -7.44 -14.59 -0.40
N ASN A 37 -7.35 -13.28 -0.66
CA ASN A 37 -6.42 -12.76 -1.66
C ASN A 37 -5.49 -11.64 -1.18
N LEU A 38 -5.67 -11.08 0.02
CA LEU A 38 -4.93 -9.88 0.45
C LEU A 38 -3.42 -10.04 0.28
N ILE A 39 -2.83 -11.10 0.81
CA ILE A 39 -1.37 -11.32 0.74
C ILE A 39 -0.90 -11.41 -0.72
N THR A 40 -1.61 -12.17 -1.55
CA THR A 40 -1.31 -12.32 -2.99
C THR A 40 -1.38 -10.97 -3.71
N LEU A 41 -2.40 -10.15 -3.42
CA LEU A 41 -2.55 -8.82 -3.98
C LEU A 41 -1.42 -7.89 -3.54
N LEU A 42 -1.06 -7.88 -2.26
CA LEU A 42 0.04 -7.04 -1.76
C LEU A 42 1.39 -7.42 -2.37
N VAL A 43 1.67 -8.73 -2.54
CA VAL A 43 2.89 -9.20 -3.21
C VAL A 43 2.87 -8.82 -4.70
N ALA A 44 1.72 -8.95 -5.38
CA ALA A 44 1.59 -8.53 -6.77
C ALA A 44 1.82 -7.00 -6.93
N LEU A 45 1.25 -6.18 -6.05
CA LEU A 45 1.47 -4.74 -6.03
C LEU A 45 2.94 -4.39 -5.75
N LEU A 46 3.62 -5.14 -4.88
CA LEU A 46 5.06 -4.98 -4.63
C LEU A 46 5.90 -5.31 -5.86
N ALA A 47 5.54 -6.35 -6.62
CA ALA A 47 6.23 -6.68 -7.87
C ALA A 47 6.07 -5.55 -8.91
N ILE A 48 4.86 -5.02 -9.07
CA ILE A 48 4.59 -3.89 -9.98
C ILE A 48 5.35 -2.63 -9.54
N ASN A 49 5.34 -2.29 -8.25
CA ASN A 49 6.06 -1.13 -7.71
C ASN A 49 7.58 -1.30 -7.93
N SER A 50 8.13 -2.48 -7.62
CA SER A 50 9.55 -2.79 -7.86
C SER A 50 9.94 -2.65 -9.34
N ALA A 51 9.10 -3.14 -10.26
CA ALA A 51 9.35 -3.03 -11.70
C ALA A 51 9.32 -1.58 -12.19
N THR A 52 8.32 -0.80 -11.77
CA THR A 52 8.18 0.62 -12.13
C THR A 52 9.31 1.48 -11.56
N LEU A 53 9.73 1.23 -10.32
CA LEU A 53 10.91 1.86 -9.73
C LEU A 53 12.20 1.51 -10.50
N GLY A 54 12.33 0.28 -11.00
CA GLY A 54 13.45 -0.11 -11.87
C GLY A 54 13.54 0.70 -13.16
N ILE A 55 12.39 0.99 -13.79
CA ILE A 55 12.30 1.85 -14.97
C ILE A 55 12.72 3.28 -14.61
N ILE A 56 12.19 3.84 -13.51
CA ILE A 56 12.56 5.18 -13.02
C ILE A 56 14.05 5.27 -12.78
N LEU A 57 14.64 4.29 -12.10
CA LEU A 57 16.06 4.30 -11.73
C LEU A 57 16.97 4.29 -12.97
N THR A 58 16.56 3.56 -14.01
CA THR A 58 17.27 3.54 -15.29
C THR A 58 17.24 4.92 -15.95
N LYS A 59 16.08 5.62 -15.94
CA LYS A 59 15.97 6.98 -16.47
C LYS A 59 16.73 8.01 -15.64
N LEU A 60 16.72 7.91 -14.32
CA LEU A 60 17.53 8.77 -13.46
C LEU A 60 19.03 8.60 -13.77
N ARG A 61 19.49 7.37 -14.03
CA ARG A 61 20.87 7.12 -14.45
C ARG A 61 21.21 7.79 -15.78
N ASP A 62 20.34 7.64 -16.78
CA ASP A 62 20.51 8.32 -18.08
C ASP A 62 20.63 9.84 -17.93
N LEU A 63 19.88 10.44 -16.99
CA LEU A 63 19.93 11.88 -16.72
C LEU A 63 21.22 12.32 -16.00
N ILE A 64 21.70 11.51 -15.05
CA ILE A 64 22.98 11.77 -14.36
C ILE A 64 24.15 11.71 -15.36
N ASP A 65 24.13 10.73 -16.27
CA ASP A 65 25.17 10.56 -17.28
C ASP A 65 25.21 11.75 -18.27
N LYS A 66 24.05 12.41 -18.51
CA LYS A 66 23.94 13.61 -19.34
C LYS A 66 24.25 14.92 -18.59
N ASN A 67 24.03 14.96 -17.28
CA ASN A 67 24.26 16.13 -16.43
C ASN A 67 24.92 15.71 -15.11
N SER A 68 26.25 15.78 -15.07
CA SER A 68 27.06 15.31 -13.93
C SER A 68 26.84 16.05 -12.61
N SER A 69 26.15 17.20 -12.62
CA SER A 69 25.75 17.95 -11.41
C SER A 69 24.39 17.53 -10.85
N ALA A 70 23.63 16.68 -11.56
CA ALA A 70 22.32 16.24 -11.12
C ALA A 70 22.42 15.27 -9.92
N ASN A 71 21.74 15.59 -8.82
CA ASN A 71 21.74 14.78 -7.61
C ASN A 71 20.32 14.27 -7.30
N PHE A 72 20.12 12.96 -7.44
CA PHE A 72 18.85 12.28 -7.18
C PHE A 72 18.89 11.38 -5.93
N LEU A 73 19.81 11.65 -4.99
CA LEU A 73 19.96 10.84 -3.78
C LEU A 73 18.68 10.83 -2.92
N GLN A 74 17.99 11.96 -2.83
CA GLN A 74 16.70 12.05 -2.13
C GLN A 74 15.64 11.20 -2.83
N THR A 75 15.51 11.30 -4.15
CA THR A 75 14.57 10.48 -4.94
C THR A 75 14.84 8.99 -4.73
N LYS A 76 16.10 8.55 -4.79
CA LYS A 76 16.48 7.15 -4.54
C LYS A 76 16.08 6.69 -3.12
N ASN A 77 16.22 7.56 -2.12
CA ASN A 77 15.83 7.24 -0.75
C ASN A 77 14.31 7.09 -0.62
N GLU A 78 13.51 7.96 -1.25
CA GLU A 78 12.05 7.83 -1.27
C GLU A 78 11.58 6.59 -2.02
N MET A 79 12.25 6.23 -3.13
CA MET A 79 12.00 4.97 -3.85
C MET A 79 12.26 3.74 -2.96
N LEU A 80 13.35 3.75 -2.19
CA LEU A 80 13.64 2.68 -1.22
C LEU A 80 12.65 2.67 -0.05
N LEU A 81 12.16 3.83 0.37
CA LEU A 81 11.13 3.94 1.41
C LEU A 81 9.83 3.27 0.94
N SER A 82 9.37 3.55 -0.28
CA SER A 82 8.17 2.94 -0.87
C SER A 82 8.21 1.40 -0.87
N ILE A 83 9.37 0.81 -1.20
CA ILE A 83 9.57 -0.65 -1.12
C ILE A 83 9.46 -1.14 0.33
N LYS A 84 10.13 -0.46 1.27
CA LYS A 84 10.08 -0.82 2.70
C LYS A 84 8.67 -0.71 3.27
N GLU A 85 7.90 0.30 2.86
CA GLU A 85 6.50 0.47 3.27
C GLU A 85 5.65 -0.71 2.79
N GLN A 86 5.76 -1.14 1.53
CA GLN A 86 4.99 -2.29 1.03
C GLN A 86 5.39 -3.61 1.69
N ILE A 87 6.69 -3.86 1.92
CA ILE A 87 7.15 -5.04 2.67
C ILE A 87 6.61 -5.00 4.11
N GLY A 88 6.66 -3.83 4.75
CA GLY A 88 6.09 -3.61 6.08
C GLY A 88 4.58 -3.85 6.11
N LEU A 89 3.85 -3.37 5.12
CA LEU A 89 2.40 -3.61 4.98
C LEU A 89 2.09 -5.10 4.80
N ILE A 90 2.86 -5.84 3.99
CA ILE A 90 2.70 -7.29 3.86
C ILE A 90 2.89 -7.97 5.22
N ALA A 91 4.01 -7.71 5.90
CA ALA A 91 4.28 -8.32 7.20
C ALA A 91 3.19 -7.98 8.24
N PHE A 92 2.77 -6.72 8.29
CA PHE A 92 1.69 -6.26 9.16
C PHE A 92 0.35 -6.92 8.82
N SER A 93 0.03 -7.07 7.53
CA SER A 93 -1.20 -7.72 7.07
C SER A 93 -1.29 -9.18 7.51
N VAL A 94 -0.17 -9.92 7.47
CA VAL A 94 -0.10 -11.30 7.97
C VAL A 94 -0.43 -11.34 9.46
N VAL A 95 0.16 -10.44 10.27
CA VAL A 95 -0.13 -10.37 11.71
C VAL A 95 -1.61 -10.05 11.96
N VAL A 96 -2.17 -9.05 11.28
CA VAL A 96 -3.59 -8.66 11.43
C VAL A 96 -4.52 -9.81 11.02
N MET A 97 -4.24 -10.50 9.92
CA MET A 97 -5.05 -11.65 9.47
C MET A 97 -4.94 -12.84 10.43
N LEU A 98 -3.74 -13.15 10.92
CA LEU A 98 -3.55 -14.19 11.93
C LEU A 98 -4.36 -13.87 13.19
N LEU A 99 -4.34 -12.62 13.65
CA LEU A 99 -5.14 -12.19 14.79
C LEU A 99 -6.63 -12.36 14.50
N LYS A 100 -7.15 -11.82 13.39
CA LYS A 100 -8.57 -11.86 13.02
C LYS A 100 -9.14 -13.29 12.97
N TYR A 101 -8.39 -14.22 12.36
CA TYR A 101 -8.87 -15.58 12.13
C TYR A 101 -8.37 -16.59 13.17
N SER A 102 -7.74 -16.12 14.25
CA SER A 102 -7.35 -16.97 15.38
C SER A 102 -8.52 -17.27 16.31
N HIS A 103 -8.46 -18.40 17.02
CA HIS A 103 -9.40 -18.69 18.12
C HIS A 103 -9.37 -17.65 19.24
N LEU A 104 -8.26 -16.91 19.40
CA LEU A 104 -8.12 -15.84 20.39
C LEU A 104 -9.03 -14.65 20.09
N TYR A 105 -9.35 -14.39 18.82
CA TYR A 105 -10.21 -13.28 18.43
C TYR A 105 -11.61 -13.39 19.04
N ASN A 106 -12.22 -14.58 19.01
CA ASN A 106 -13.55 -14.79 19.59
C ASN A 106 -13.60 -14.55 21.11
N SER A 107 -12.46 -14.58 21.80
CA SER A 107 -12.36 -14.31 23.23
C SER A 107 -12.18 -12.83 23.55
N ILE A 108 -11.76 -12.02 22.57
CA ILE A 108 -11.56 -10.59 22.73
C ILE A 108 -12.74 -9.88 22.06
N CYS A 109 -13.50 -9.06 22.79
CA CYS A 109 -14.65 -8.31 22.28
C CYS A 109 -14.24 -7.15 21.34
N ILE A 110 -13.31 -7.39 20.41
CA ILE A 110 -12.99 -6.45 19.34
C ILE A 110 -14.14 -6.51 18.34
N LYS A 111 -14.64 -5.34 17.94
CA LYS A 111 -15.70 -5.25 16.92
C LYS A 111 -15.10 -5.55 15.54
N ASP A 112 -15.71 -6.47 14.80
CA ASP A 112 -15.32 -6.86 13.42
C ASP A 112 -15.11 -5.67 12.51
N TYR A 113 -15.97 -4.65 12.66
CA TYR A 113 -15.90 -3.39 11.94
C TYR A 113 -14.51 -2.72 12.00
N PHE A 114 -13.84 -2.75 13.16
CA PHE A 114 -12.53 -2.11 13.33
C PHE A 114 -11.42 -2.88 12.62
N ILE A 115 -11.41 -4.21 12.75
CA ILE A 115 -10.41 -5.04 12.08
C ILE A 115 -10.63 -5.05 10.57
N ASP A 116 -11.87 -5.06 10.10
CA ASP A 116 -12.20 -4.94 8.68
C ASP A 116 -11.71 -3.62 8.10
N THR A 117 -11.87 -2.52 8.84
CA THR A 117 -11.33 -1.21 8.46
C THR A 117 -9.81 -1.25 8.33
N ILE A 118 -9.10 -1.92 9.24
CA ILE A 118 -7.65 -2.07 9.15
C ILE A 118 -7.26 -2.91 7.92
N ILE A 119 -7.91 -4.04 7.70
CA ILE A 119 -7.62 -4.94 6.57
C ILE A 119 -7.83 -4.24 5.22
N ILE A 120 -8.97 -3.57 5.05
CA ILE A 120 -9.26 -2.80 3.85
C ILE A 120 -8.31 -1.60 3.75
N GLY A 121 -7.97 -0.96 4.88
CA GLY A 121 -7.01 0.13 4.94
C GLY A 121 -5.62 -0.26 4.44
N ILE A 122 -5.12 -1.43 4.82
CA ILE A 122 -3.84 -1.96 4.32
C ILE A 122 -3.89 -2.12 2.80
N PHE A 123 -4.98 -2.70 2.28
CA PHE A 123 -5.16 -2.87 0.83
C PHE A 123 -5.19 -1.52 0.10
N VAL A 124 -5.96 -0.56 0.59
CA VAL A 124 -6.05 0.79 0.01
C VAL A 124 -4.71 1.51 0.06
N TYR A 125 -3.99 1.43 1.18
CA TYR A 125 -2.67 2.06 1.28
C TYR A 125 -1.69 1.45 0.27
N ALA A 126 -1.67 0.13 0.09
CA ALA A 126 -0.82 -0.50 -0.91
C ALA A 126 -1.11 0.01 -2.35
N ILE A 127 -2.39 0.26 -2.67
CA ILE A 127 -2.79 0.89 -3.94
C ILE A 127 -2.29 2.34 -4.02
N LEU A 128 -2.41 3.13 -2.94
CA LEU A 128 -1.94 4.52 -2.92
C LEU A 128 -0.43 4.61 -3.14
N ILE A 129 0.37 3.72 -2.53
CA ILE A 129 1.82 3.65 -2.78
C ILE A 129 2.09 3.41 -4.27
N LEU A 130 1.37 2.46 -4.88
CA LEU A 130 1.53 2.20 -6.31
C LEU A 130 1.11 3.39 -7.17
N TYR A 131 0.03 4.09 -6.80
CA TYR A 131 -0.43 5.28 -7.51
C TYR A 131 0.61 6.41 -7.48
N ASP A 132 1.22 6.66 -6.32
CA ASP A 132 2.27 7.68 -6.16
C ASP A 132 3.50 7.35 -7.03
N THR A 133 3.91 6.07 -7.06
CA THR A 133 5.00 5.64 -7.95
C THR A 133 4.62 5.79 -9.42
N ALA A 134 3.42 5.34 -9.82
CA ALA A 134 2.96 5.43 -11.21
C ALA A 134 2.89 6.87 -11.69
N LYS A 135 2.35 7.78 -10.88
CA LYS A 135 2.30 9.22 -11.18
C LYS A 135 3.70 9.81 -11.41
N SER A 136 4.68 9.35 -10.64
CA SER A 136 6.08 9.77 -10.80
C SER A 136 6.69 9.28 -12.11
N VAL A 137 6.34 8.08 -12.57
CA VAL A 137 6.75 7.57 -13.90
C VAL A 137 6.23 8.47 -15.01
N PHE A 138 4.94 8.81 -14.98
CA PHE A 138 4.34 9.68 -16.02
C PHE A 138 5.02 11.04 -16.08
N LEU A 139 5.26 11.66 -14.91
CA LEU A 139 5.95 12.95 -14.84
C LEU A 139 7.39 12.89 -15.37
N LEU A 140 8.07 11.76 -15.21
CA LEU A 140 9.42 11.53 -15.75
C LEU A 140 9.46 11.25 -17.25
N LEU A 141 8.39 10.69 -17.82
CA LEU A 141 8.28 10.45 -19.27
C LEU A 141 7.84 11.70 -20.04
N ASP A 142 7.13 12.62 -19.38
CA ASP A 142 6.70 13.91 -19.93
C ASP A 142 7.82 14.99 -19.87
N LEU A 143 9.00 14.67 -19.33
CA LEU A 143 10.22 15.49 -19.30
C LEU A 143 11.12 15.23 -20.53
#